data_AF-S3D4T5-F1
#
_entry.id   AF-S3D4T5-F1
#
_cell.length_a   1.000
_cell.length_b   1.000
_cell.length_c   1.000
_cell.angle_alpha   90.00
_cell.angle_beta   90.00
_cell.angle_gamma   90.00
#
_symmetry.space_group_name_H-M   'P 1'
#
loop_
_entity.id
_entity.type
_entity.pdbx_description
1 polymer ?
#
loop_
_entity_poly.entity_id
_entity_poly.type
_entity_poly.pdbx_seq_one_letter_code
_entity_poly.pdbx_strand_id
1 'polypeptide(L)'
;METAEQTGQATMALMESRLLRAEQLLYGAPDPACEPERHNNFVHPPAVDSIAEIDEEFSRVLEKHRVYADLVRIYRRHPTLFESAPAGVVPTQLSTEEIKETVFAYENMIPAVASALSSAVVDQAPLPDAALSAKLIALVPRMEALAEKQKMIDDEIAVLRTRSEFIVRQYYENQAMASAKLVANVETRVERAEGQVRRLERDVEEKAKVGV
;
A
#
# COMPACT_ATOMS: atom_id res chain seq x y z
N MET A 1 -9.60 -57.31 50.00
CA MET A 1 -11.03 -57.01 49.80
C MET A 1 -11.20 -55.53 50.04
N GLU A 2 -11.08 -54.73 48.98
CA GLU A 2 -11.42 -53.31 48.99
C GLU A 2 -12.95 -53.24 49.13
N THR A 3 -13.43 -52.71 50.25
CA THR A 3 -14.85 -52.74 50.62
C THR A 3 -15.62 -51.71 49.78
N ALA A 4 -16.89 -51.98 49.48
CA ALA A 4 -17.74 -51.06 48.70
C ALA A 4 -17.76 -49.62 49.28
N GLU A 5 -17.50 -49.49 50.58
CA GLU A 5 -17.32 -48.22 51.28
C GLU A 5 -16.12 -47.40 50.76
N GLN A 6 -14.98 -48.04 50.43
CA GLN A 6 -13.80 -47.34 49.88
C GLN A 6 -14.05 -46.82 48.46
N THR A 7 -14.76 -47.58 47.61
CA THR A 7 -15.15 -47.10 46.28
C THR A 7 -16.15 -45.93 46.38
N GLY A 8 -17.10 -46.00 47.31
CA GLY A 8 -18.03 -44.90 47.60
C GLY A 8 -17.30 -43.61 48.00
N GLN A 9 -16.37 -43.70 48.95
CA GLN A 9 -15.55 -42.56 49.39
C GLN A 9 -14.69 -41.98 48.25
N ALA A 10 -14.09 -42.84 47.42
CA ALA A 10 -13.29 -42.40 46.27
C ALA A 10 -14.13 -41.66 45.21
N THR A 11 -15.35 -42.12 44.93
CA THR A 11 -16.26 -41.42 43.99
C THR A 11 -16.73 -40.08 44.54
N MET A 12 -17.02 -40.00 45.84
CA MET A 12 -17.42 -38.76 46.49
C MET A 12 -16.30 -37.73 46.49
N ALA A 13 -15.07 -38.13 46.81
CA ALA A 13 -13.89 -37.26 46.73
C ALA A 13 -13.62 -36.77 45.29
N LEU A 14 -13.84 -37.62 44.29
CA LEU A 14 -13.72 -37.21 42.88
C LEU A 14 -14.79 -36.18 42.51
N MET A 15 -16.05 -36.39 42.91
CA MET A 15 -17.12 -35.42 42.65
C MET A 15 -16.86 -34.09 43.35
N GLU A 16 -16.42 -34.12 44.60
CA GLU A 16 -16.06 -32.93 45.37
C GLU A 16 -14.91 -32.16 44.69
N SER A 17 -13.85 -32.85 44.27
CA SER A 17 -12.73 -32.21 43.56
C SER A 17 -13.16 -31.59 42.23
N ARG A 18 -14.10 -32.20 41.51
CA ARG A 18 -14.63 -31.67 40.25
C ARG A 18 -15.57 -30.50 40.49
N LEU A 19 -16.36 -30.52 41.56
CA LEU A 19 -17.28 -29.45 41.91
C LEU A 19 -16.50 -28.21 42.36
N LEU A 20 -15.49 -28.37 43.21
CA LEU A 20 -14.59 -27.29 43.63
C LEU A 20 -13.84 -26.69 42.42
N ARG A 21 -13.44 -27.52 41.45
CA ARG A 21 -12.82 -27.02 40.21
C ARG A 21 -13.82 -26.24 39.35
N ALA A 22 -15.06 -26.69 39.25
CA ALA A 22 -16.11 -25.97 38.51
C ALA A 22 -16.44 -24.63 39.19
N GLU A 23 -16.51 -24.61 40.53
CA GLU A 23 -16.71 -23.40 41.33
C GLU A 23 -15.57 -22.41 41.12
N GLN A 24 -14.31 -22.87 41.18
CA GLN A 24 -13.14 -22.03 40.93
C GLN A 24 -13.11 -21.47 39.50
N LEU A 25 -13.54 -22.25 38.51
CA LEU A 25 -13.66 -21.78 37.13
C LEU A 25 -14.79 -20.76 36.96
N LEU A 26 -15.88 -20.87 37.73
CA LEU A 26 -17.06 -20.03 37.59
C LEU A 26 -16.92 -18.71 38.35
N TYR A 27 -16.43 -18.76 39.58
CA TYR A 27 -16.37 -17.61 40.50
C TYR A 27 -14.96 -17.04 40.68
N GLY A 28 -13.92 -17.68 40.14
CA GLY A 28 -12.54 -17.32 40.43
C GLY A 28 -12.12 -17.76 41.84
N ALA A 29 -10.81 -17.71 42.14
CA ALA A 29 -10.30 -18.20 43.42
C ALA A 29 -10.72 -17.29 44.60
N PRO A 30 -11.37 -17.83 45.64
CA PRO A 30 -11.68 -17.07 46.85
C PRO A 30 -10.52 -17.14 47.85
N ASP A 31 -9.47 -16.32 47.68
CA ASP A 31 -8.73 -15.76 48.82
C ASP A 31 -7.65 -14.72 48.42
N PRO A 32 -7.49 -13.60 49.16
CA PRO A 32 -6.54 -12.52 48.89
C PRO A 32 -5.15 -12.74 49.53
N ALA A 33 -4.61 -13.97 49.49
CA ALA A 33 -3.34 -14.31 50.16
C ALA A 33 -2.26 -14.94 49.26
N CYS A 34 -2.50 -15.10 47.96
CA CYS A 34 -1.47 -15.51 47.02
C CYS A 34 -1.12 -14.35 46.08
N GLU A 35 -0.02 -13.67 46.37
CA GLU A 35 0.73 -12.97 45.33
C GLU A 35 1.04 -13.94 44.18
N PRO A 36 1.03 -13.45 42.94
CA PRO A 36 2.23 -13.68 42.14
C PRO A 36 2.65 -12.45 41.35
N GLU A 37 3.87 -12.01 41.58
CA GLU A 37 4.68 -11.43 40.52
C GLU A 37 4.87 -12.48 39.41
N ARG A 38 3.98 -12.52 38.41
CA ARG A 38 4.28 -13.05 37.06
C ARG A 38 3.43 -12.35 36.01
N HIS A 39 4.06 -11.37 35.35
CA HIS A 39 3.93 -11.04 33.93
C HIS A 39 2.66 -11.56 33.23
N ASN A 40 1.60 -10.74 33.25
CA ASN A 40 0.75 -10.35 32.12
C ASN A 40 -0.57 -9.77 32.67
N ASN A 41 -0.90 -8.57 32.24
CA ASN A 41 -1.92 -7.68 32.79
C ASN A 41 -3.37 -8.15 32.57
N PHE A 42 -3.80 -9.30 33.08
CA PHE A 42 -5.23 -9.63 33.18
C PHE A 42 -5.49 -10.55 34.38
N VAL A 43 -5.84 -9.93 35.52
CA VAL A 43 -6.68 -10.62 36.51
C VAL A 43 -8.05 -10.72 35.85
N HIS A 44 -8.37 -11.85 35.24
CA HIS A 44 -9.66 -12.03 34.61
C HIS A 44 -10.75 -11.98 35.68
N PRO A 45 -11.81 -11.17 35.51
CA PRO A 45 -12.97 -11.21 36.40
C PRO A 45 -13.58 -12.63 36.41
N PRO A 46 -14.36 -12.98 37.45
CA PRO A 46 -15.09 -14.24 37.51
C PRO A 46 -15.76 -14.56 36.18
N ALA A 47 -15.76 -15.82 35.75
CA ALA A 47 -16.30 -16.18 34.44
C ALA A 47 -17.76 -15.71 34.26
N VAL A 48 -18.55 -15.72 35.35
CA VAL A 48 -19.92 -15.19 35.36
C VAL A 48 -19.96 -13.70 35.00
N ASP A 49 -19.10 -12.89 35.63
CA ASP A 49 -19.05 -11.45 35.40
C ASP A 49 -18.53 -11.15 34.00
N SER A 50 -17.54 -11.90 33.52
CA SER A 50 -17.02 -11.77 32.15
C SER A 50 -18.07 -12.11 31.08
N ILE A 51 -18.91 -13.11 31.33
CA ILE A 51 -19.99 -13.49 30.40
C ILE A 51 -21.07 -12.40 30.39
N ALA A 52 -21.43 -11.86 31.55
CA ALA A 52 -22.37 -10.76 31.66
C ALA A 52 -21.85 -9.50 30.94
N GLU A 53 -20.56 -9.17 31.12
CA GLU A 53 -19.91 -8.06 30.43
C GLU A 53 -19.93 -8.24 28.91
N ILE A 54 -19.57 -9.44 28.43
CA ILE A 54 -19.61 -9.75 26.99
C ILE A 54 -21.05 -9.67 26.45
N ASP A 55 -22.05 -10.11 27.20
CA ASP A 55 -23.45 -10.05 26.77
C ASP A 55 -23.97 -8.61 26.69
N GLU A 56 -23.58 -7.75 27.65
CA GLU A 56 -23.85 -6.32 27.57
C GLU A 56 -23.16 -5.67 26.37
N GLU A 57 -21.87 -5.95 26.16
CA GLU A 57 -21.13 -5.43 25.02
C GLU A 57 -21.71 -5.92 23.69
N PHE A 58 -22.09 -7.19 23.61
CA PHE A 58 -22.73 -7.77 22.44
C PHE A 58 -24.08 -7.10 22.18
N SER A 59 -24.88 -6.86 23.22
CA SER A 59 -26.15 -6.13 23.12
C SER A 59 -25.94 -4.70 22.61
N ARG A 60 -24.93 -3.97 23.13
CA ARG A 60 -24.55 -2.64 22.62
C ARG A 60 -24.13 -2.68 21.15
N VAL A 61 -23.39 -3.71 20.73
CA VAL A 61 -22.96 -3.89 19.33
C VAL A 61 -24.16 -4.17 18.42
N LEU A 62 -25.10 -5.00 18.87
CA LEU A 62 -26.33 -5.28 18.13
C LEU A 62 -27.21 -4.03 17.96
N GLU A 63 -27.31 -3.18 18.98
CA GLU A 63 -28.03 -1.91 18.90
C GLU A 63 -27.35 -0.92 17.96
N LYS A 64 -26.02 -0.79 18.03
CA LYS A 64 -25.24 0.15 17.23
C LYS A 64 -25.24 -0.21 15.74
N HIS A 65 -25.26 -1.50 15.42
CA HIS A 65 -25.08 -1.99 14.06
C HIS A 65 -26.18 -2.98 13.67
N ARG A 66 -27.22 -2.47 12.97
CA ARG A 66 -28.38 -3.25 12.50
C ARG A 66 -28.00 -4.50 11.68
N VAL A 67 -26.86 -4.47 11.00
CA VAL A 67 -26.33 -5.61 10.22
C VAL A 67 -26.11 -6.83 11.11
N TYR A 68 -25.55 -6.66 12.31
CA TYR A 68 -25.33 -7.80 13.22
C TYR A 68 -26.65 -8.33 13.78
N ALA A 69 -27.64 -7.47 14.04
CA ALA A 69 -28.99 -7.90 14.42
C ALA A 69 -29.65 -8.74 13.30
N ASP A 70 -29.50 -8.32 12.05
CA ASP A 70 -29.97 -9.08 10.89
C ASP A 70 -29.21 -10.42 10.74
N LEU A 71 -27.89 -10.44 10.97
CA LEU A 71 -27.08 -11.67 10.95
C LEU A 71 -27.50 -12.66 12.05
N VAL A 72 -27.76 -12.19 13.28
CA VAL A 72 -28.28 -13.05 14.35
C VAL A 72 -29.67 -13.58 14.00
N ARG A 73 -30.52 -12.78 13.34
CA ARG A 73 -31.82 -13.26 12.84
C ARG A 73 -31.65 -14.32 11.76
N ILE A 74 -30.70 -14.15 10.84
CA ILE A 74 -30.39 -15.12 9.78
C ILE A 74 -29.83 -16.40 10.41
N TYR A 75 -28.91 -16.29 11.37
CA TYR A 75 -28.35 -17.42 12.13
C TYR A 75 -29.45 -18.22 12.83
N ARG A 76 -30.39 -17.55 13.51
CA ARG A 76 -31.54 -18.23 14.16
C ARG A 76 -32.46 -18.92 13.17
N ARG A 77 -32.60 -18.39 11.95
CA ARG A 77 -33.46 -18.96 10.90
C ARG A 77 -32.78 -20.08 10.12
N HIS A 78 -31.47 -20.00 9.96
CA HIS A 78 -30.65 -20.90 9.17
C HIS A 78 -29.31 -21.17 9.88
N PRO A 79 -29.30 -21.97 10.96
CA PRO A 79 -28.07 -22.31 11.69
C PRO A 79 -27.09 -23.10 10.82
N THR A 80 -27.61 -23.85 9.85
CA THR A 80 -26.86 -24.66 8.89
C THR A 80 -25.95 -23.85 7.96
N LEU A 81 -26.13 -22.53 7.85
CA LEU A 81 -25.23 -21.66 7.06
C LEU A 81 -23.91 -21.38 7.77
N PHE A 82 -23.86 -21.56 9.09
CA PHE A 82 -22.72 -21.19 9.94
C PHE A 82 -22.06 -22.39 10.62
N GLU A 83 -22.67 -23.58 10.51
CA GLU A 83 -22.02 -24.83 10.87
C GLU A 83 -20.96 -25.17 9.82
N SER A 84 -19.69 -25.00 10.20
CA SER A 84 -18.58 -25.54 9.41
C SER A 84 -18.72 -27.06 9.38
N ALA A 85 -18.87 -27.64 8.18
CA ALA A 85 -18.98 -29.08 8.02
C ALA A 85 -17.79 -29.79 8.70
N PRO A 86 -18.01 -30.97 9.30
CA PRO A 86 -16.94 -31.77 9.89
C PRO A 86 -15.90 -32.11 8.82
N ALA A 87 -14.61 -31.98 9.18
CA ALA A 87 -13.50 -32.21 8.27
C ALA A 87 -13.63 -33.58 7.57
N GLY A 88 -13.80 -33.56 6.25
CA GLY A 88 -13.90 -34.76 5.41
C GLY A 88 -15.22 -34.91 4.65
N VAL A 89 -16.28 -34.17 5.00
CA VAL A 89 -17.52 -34.14 4.23
C VAL A 89 -17.59 -32.82 3.47
N VAL A 90 -17.54 -32.87 2.14
CA VAL A 90 -17.74 -31.69 1.30
C VAL A 90 -19.12 -31.13 1.62
N PRO A 91 -19.26 -29.83 1.98
CA PRO A 91 -20.54 -29.22 2.30
C PRO A 91 -21.36 -29.03 1.02
N THR A 92 -21.87 -30.11 0.46
CA THR A 92 -22.82 -30.06 -0.64
C THR A 92 -24.22 -30.01 -0.06
N GLN A 93 -24.90 -28.89 -0.27
CA GLN A 93 -26.34 -28.74 -0.03
C GLN A 93 -27.17 -29.57 -1.03
N LEU A 94 -26.53 -30.11 -2.07
CA LEU A 94 -27.12 -30.93 -3.11
C LEU A 94 -27.08 -32.41 -2.73
N SER A 95 -28.16 -33.11 -3.03
CA SER A 95 -28.21 -34.57 -3.01
C SER A 95 -27.20 -35.17 -3.99
N THR A 96 -26.79 -36.42 -3.75
CA THR A 96 -25.82 -37.11 -4.62
C THR A 96 -26.34 -37.33 -6.04
N GLU A 97 -27.65 -37.24 -6.25
CA GLU A 97 -28.29 -37.30 -7.57
C GLU A 97 -28.14 -35.97 -8.31
N GLU A 98 -28.44 -34.84 -7.66
CA GLU A 98 -28.25 -33.50 -8.25
C GLU A 98 -26.76 -33.21 -8.55
N ILE A 99 -25.83 -33.70 -7.73
CA ILE A 99 -24.39 -33.59 -8.01
C ILE A 99 -24.06 -34.32 -9.32
N LYS A 100 -24.61 -35.52 -9.54
CA LYS A 100 -24.39 -36.26 -10.79
C LYS A 100 -25.00 -35.52 -11.97
N GLU A 101 -26.21 -34.99 -11.84
CA GLU A 101 -26.85 -34.20 -12.89
C GLU A 101 -26.03 -32.96 -13.27
N THR A 102 -25.46 -32.24 -12.30
CA THR A 102 -24.57 -31.11 -12.59
C THR A 102 -23.30 -31.57 -13.30
N VAL A 103 -22.68 -32.67 -12.88
CA VAL A 103 -21.50 -33.23 -13.56
C VAL A 103 -21.83 -33.63 -15.00
N PHE A 104 -22.99 -34.27 -15.24
CA PHE A 104 -23.45 -34.61 -16.58
C PHE A 104 -23.76 -33.36 -17.42
N ALA A 105 -24.34 -32.31 -16.82
CA ALA A 105 -24.60 -31.05 -17.51
C ALA A 105 -23.30 -30.34 -17.96
N TYR A 106 -22.23 -30.46 -17.16
CA TYR A 106 -20.92 -29.88 -17.48
C TYR A 106 -19.94 -30.84 -18.16
N GLU A 107 -20.34 -32.08 -18.46
CA GLU A 107 -19.47 -33.13 -19.00
C GLU A 107 -18.74 -32.70 -20.28
N ASN A 108 -19.45 -31.99 -21.18
CA ASN A 108 -18.87 -31.48 -22.42
C ASN A 108 -17.88 -30.32 -22.21
N MET A 109 -17.97 -29.60 -21.09
CA MET A 109 -17.12 -28.45 -20.78
C MET A 109 -15.83 -28.84 -20.06
N ILE A 110 -15.85 -29.95 -19.32
CA ILE A 110 -14.68 -30.48 -18.61
C ILE A 110 -13.47 -30.74 -19.54
N PRO A 111 -13.59 -31.46 -20.68
CA PRO A 111 -12.45 -31.69 -21.56
C PRO A 111 -11.97 -30.41 -22.24
N ALA A 112 -12.88 -29.48 -22.56
CA ALA A 112 -12.52 -28.18 -23.15
C ALA A 112 -11.70 -27.32 -22.16
N VAL A 113 -12.12 -27.27 -20.89
CA VAL A 113 -11.39 -26.55 -19.84
C VAL A 113 -10.08 -27.24 -19.50
N ALA A 114 -10.04 -28.57 -19.46
CA ALA A 114 -8.80 -29.32 -19.25
C ALA A 114 -7.79 -29.08 -20.39
N SER A 115 -8.25 -29.05 -21.64
CA SER A 115 -7.41 -28.71 -22.80
C SER A 115 -6.95 -27.25 -22.76
N ALA A 116 -7.82 -26.31 -22.38
CA ALA A 116 -7.46 -24.90 -22.22
C ALA A 116 -6.45 -24.68 -21.09
N LEU A 117 -6.58 -25.37 -19.96
CA LEU A 117 -5.59 -25.34 -18.87
C LEU A 117 -4.28 -25.99 -19.27
N SER A 118 -4.32 -27.11 -19.98
CA SER A 118 -3.11 -27.77 -20.49
C SER A 118 -2.39 -26.88 -21.50
N SER A 119 -3.10 -26.28 -22.45
CA SER A 119 -2.52 -25.30 -23.38
C SER A 119 -2.06 -24.03 -22.67
N ALA A 120 -2.78 -23.52 -21.65
CA ALA A 120 -2.31 -22.37 -20.88
C ALA A 120 -1.03 -22.69 -20.09
N VAL A 121 -0.91 -23.88 -19.50
CA VAL A 121 0.29 -24.30 -18.77
C VAL A 121 1.47 -24.59 -19.70
N VAL A 122 1.20 -25.11 -20.90
CA VAL A 122 2.24 -25.53 -21.87
C VAL A 122 2.65 -24.39 -22.81
N ASP A 123 1.72 -23.57 -23.29
CA ASP A 123 1.94 -22.57 -24.34
C ASP A 123 2.04 -21.13 -23.81
N GLN A 124 1.35 -20.78 -22.71
CA GLN A 124 1.41 -19.43 -22.16
C GLN A 124 2.52 -19.33 -21.12
N ALA A 125 3.73 -19.05 -21.61
CA ALA A 125 4.93 -18.64 -20.87
C ALA A 125 5.23 -19.46 -19.60
N PRO A 126 6.30 -20.28 -19.56
CA PRO A 126 6.73 -20.89 -18.30
C PRO A 126 6.86 -19.78 -17.27
N LEU A 127 6.23 -19.95 -16.09
CA LEU A 127 6.33 -19.02 -14.98
C LEU A 127 7.79 -18.55 -14.92
N PRO A 128 8.07 -17.24 -15.12
CA PRO A 128 9.43 -16.78 -15.30
C PRO A 128 10.25 -17.27 -14.11
N ASP A 129 11.43 -17.87 -14.41
CA ASP A 129 12.29 -18.51 -13.42
C ASP A 129 12.38 -17.62 -12.16
N ALA A 130 12.00 -18.20 -11.02
CA ALA A 130 11.95 -17.48 -9.75
C ALA A 130 13.30 -16.85 -9.39
N ALA A 131 14.41 -17.39 -9.93
CA ALA A 131 15.73 -16.79 -9.77
C ALA A 131 15.88 -15.46 -10.52
N LEU A 132 15.21 -15.25 -11.65
CA LEU A 132 15.23 -13.99 -12.40
C LEU A 132 14.41 -12.90 -11.70
N SER A 133 13.23 -13.25 -11.18
CA SER A 133 12.41 -12.31 -10.41
C SER A 133 13.09 -11.93 -9.08
N ALA A 134 13.73 -12.88 -8.40
CA ALA A 134 14.55 -12.58 -7.22
C ALA A 134 15.71 -11.62 -7.51
N LYS A 135 16.40 -11.78 -8.65
CA LYS A 135 17.45 -10.84 -9.09
C LYS A 135 16.92 -9.44 -9.37
N LEU A 136 15.73 -9.31 -9.94
CA LEU A 136 15.08 -8.01 -10.15
C LEU A 136 14.73 -7.33 -8.83
N ILE A 137 14.19 -8.08 -7.88
CA ILE A 137 13.88 -7.56 -6.53
C ILE A 137 15.16 -7.10 -5.83
N ALA A 138 16.27 -7.84 -5.96
CA ALA A 138 17.55 -7.44 -5.39
C ALA A 138 18.12 -6.13 -5.98
N LEU A 139 17.68 -5.72 -7.17
CA LEU A 139 18.12 -4.46 -7.81
C LEU A 139 17.33 -3.23 -7.37
N VAL A 140 16.12 -3.41 -6.80
CA VAL A 140 15.25 -2.32 -6.33
C VAL A 140 15.96 -1.30 -5.41
N PRO A 141 16.68 -1.69 -4.35
CA PRO A 141 17.31 -0.71 -3.46
C PRO A 141 18.40 0.11 -4.18
N ARG A 142 19.06 -0.46 -5.20
CA ARG A 142 20.02 0.27 -6.01
C ARG A 142 19.35 1.28 -6.93
N MET A 143 18.15 0.96 -7.43
CA MET A 143 17.35 1.90 -8.24
C MET A 143 16.85 3.06 -7.39
N GLU A 144 16.38 2.80 -6.17
CA GLU A 144 15.94 3.84 -5.24
C GLU A 144 17.09 4.80 -4.89
N ALA A 145 18.27 4.25 -4.53
CA ALA A 145 19.45 5.07 -4.25
C ALA A 145 19.92 5.90 -5.46
N LEU A 146 19.71 5.41 -6.69
CA LEU A 146 20.00 6.17 -7.91
C LEU A 146 18.95 7.25 -8.16
N ALA A 147 17.68 6.98 -7.92
CA ALA A 147 16.59 7.93 -8.07
C ALA A 147 16.75 9.13 -7.10
N GLU A 148 17.16 8.86 -5.85
CA GLU A 148 17.49 9.92 -4.90
C GLU A 148 18.64 10.80 -5.40
N LYS A 149 19.70 10.19 -5.94
CA LYS A 149 20.82 10.95 -6.51
C LYS A 149 20.41 11.76 -7.74
N GLN A 150 19.57 11.21 -8.60
CA GLN A 150 19.04 11.92 -9.76
C GLN A 150 18.28 13.17 -9.32
N LYS A 151 17.41 13.04 -8.32
CA LYS A 151 16.69 14.19 -7.75
C LYS A 151 17.64 15.26 -7.22
N MET A 152 18.68 14.87 -6.49
CA MET A 152 19.69 15.81 -5.98
C MET A 152 20.43 16.55 -7.12
N ILE A 153 20.75 15.84 -8.20
CA ILE A 153 21.41 16.44 -9.38
C ILE A 153 20.46 17.40 -10.09
N ASP A 154 19.19 17.04 -10.24
CA ASP A 154 18.19 17.91 -10.88
C ASP A 154 17.97 19.21 -10.10
N ASP A 155 17.93 19.12 -8.77
CA ASP A 155 17.84 20.28 -7.88
C ASP A 155 19.08 21.18 -8.02
N GLU A 156 20.29 20.60 -8.06
CA GLU A 156 21.53 21.36 -8.26
C GLU A 156 21.56 22.03 -9.65
N ILE A 157 21.14 21.32 -10.70
CA ILE A 157 21.06 21.87 -12.05
C ILE A 157 20.07 23.04 -12.11
N ALA A 158 18.92 22.95 -11.43
CA ALA A 158 17.97 24.04 -11.38
C ALA A 158 18.57 25.30 -10.73
N VAL A 159 19.31 25.14 -9.63
CA VAL A 159 20.02 26.24 -8.97
C VAL A 159 21.12 26.82 -9.86
N LEU A 160 21.91 25.97 -10.53
CA LEU A 160 22.96 26.42 -11.44
C LEU A 160 22.40 27.15 -12.65
N ARG A 161 21.24 26.74 -13.18
CA ARG A 161 20.56 27.41 -14.29
C ARG A 161 20.07 28.80 -13.91
N THR A 162 19.43 28.95 -12.75
CA THR A 162 18.98 30.28 -12.29
C THR A 162 20.16 31.22 -12.03
N ARG A 163 21.26 30.69 -11.46
CA ARG A 163 22.47 31.48 -11.25
C ARG A 163 23.17 31.87 -12.56
N SER A 164 23.24 30.96 -13.53
CA SER A 164 23.87 31.25 -14.83
C SER A 164 23.03 32.25 -15.62
N GLU A 165 21.70 32.13 -15.60
CA GLU A 165 20.79 33.11 -16.20
C GLU A 165 21.02 34.50 -15.59
N PHE A 166 21.09 34.60 -14.26
CA PHE A 166 21.33 35.86 -13.57
C PHE A 166 22.64 36.53 -14.02
N ILE A 167 23.75 35.78 -14.06
CA ILE A 167 25.05 36.30 -14.47
C ILE A 167 25.01 36.75 -15.93
N VAL A 168 24.43 35.94 -16.81
CA VAL A 168 24.30 36.26 -18.24
C VAL A 168 23.47 37.52 -18.43
N ARG A 169 22.33 37.63 -17.74
CA ARG A 169 21.48 38.82 -17.77
C ARG A 169 22.22 40.07 -17.29
N GLN A 170 22.94 39.97 -16.16
CA GLN A 170 23.72 41.08 -15.62
C GLN A 170 24.82 41.55 -16.59
N TYR A 171 25.48 40.61 -17.29
CA TYR A 171 26.47 40.93 -18.31
C TYR A 171 25.84 41.67 -19.51
N TYR A 172 24.70 41.19 -20.01
CA TYR A 172 24.00 41.84 -21.12
C TYR A 172 23.53 43.26 -20.74
N GLU A 173 22.87 43.40 -19.59
CA GLU A 173 22.31 44.68 -19.14
C GLU A 173 23.41 45.73 -18.91
N ASN A 174 24.53 45.35 -18.27
CA ASN A 174 25.54 46.33 -17.84
C ASN A 174 26.67 46.52 -18.85
N GLN A 175 27.17 45.45 -19.47
CA GLN A 175 28.37 45.52 -20.31
C GLN A 175 28.04 45.54 -21.80
N ALA A 176 27.28 44.55 -22.28
CA ALA A 176 27.01 44.43 -23.71
C ALA A 176 26.15 45.57 -24.25
N MET A 177 25.10 45.97 -23.53
CA MET A 177 24.25 47.10 -23.95
C MET A 177 24.99 48.44 -23.85
N ALA A 178 25.86 48.61 -22.87
CA ALA A 178 26.67 49.81 -22.74
C ALA A 178 27.70 49.92 -23.88
N SER A 179 28.42 48.84 -24.18
CA SER A 179 29.37 48.82 -25.29
C SER A 179 28.69 49.01 -26.65
N ALA A 180 27.53 48.37 -26.86
CA ALA A 180 26.73 48.56 -28.08
C ALA A 180 26.31 50.03 -28.27
N LYS A 181 25.86 50.71 -27.20
CA LYS A 181 25.53 52.14 -27.27
C LYS A 181 26.73 53.01 -27.61
N LEU A 182 27.91 52.70 -27.05
CA LEU A 182 29.14 53.43 -27.34
C LEU A 182 29.56 53.25 -28.81
N VAL A 183 29.54 52.02 -29.31
CA VAL A 183 29.85 51.72 -30.72
C VAL A 183 28.87 52.41 -31.65
N ALA A 184 27.56 52.32 -31.38
CA ALA A 184 26.55 53.00 -32.19
C ALA A 184 26.76 54.52 -32.22
N ASN A 185 27.10 55.15 -31.08
CA ASN A 185 27.38 56.58 -31.05
C ASN A 185 28.59 56.93 -31.94
N VAL A 186 29.69 56.18 -31.81
CA VAL A 186 30.88 56.35 -32.64
C VAL A 186 30.54 56.18 -34.12
N GLU A 187 29.77 55.15 -34.48
CA GLU A 187 29.31 54.90 -35.85
C GLU A 187 28.51 56.10 -36.38
N THR A 188 27.54 56.63 -35.63
CA THR A 188 26.80 57.84 -36.08
C THR A 188 27.69 59.07 -36.23
N ARG A 189 28.79 59.17 -35.48
CA ARG A 189 29.75 60.28 -35.61
C ARG A 189 30.61 60.11 -36.87
N VAL A 190 31.07 58.89 -37.12
CA VAL A 190 31.82 58.54 -38.33
C VAL A 190 30.96 58.74 -39.57
N GLU A 191 29.71 58.28 -39.56
CA GLU A 191 28.77 58.46 -40.68
C GLU A 191 28.53 59.94 -40.99
N ARG A 192 28.38 60.79 -39.97
CA ARG A 192 28.28 62.24 -40.16
C ARG A 192 29.55 62.83 -40.77
N ALA A 193 30.73 62.41 -40.29
CA ALA A 193 32.01 62.88 -40.80
C ALA A 193 32.21 62.44 -42.28
N GLU A 194 31.94 61.18 -42.60
CA GLU A 194 31.98 60.68 -43.98
C GLU A 194 30.98 61.41 -44.88
N GLY A 195 29.77 61.68 -44.38
CA GLY A 195 28.77 62.46 -45.11
C GLY A 195 29.24 63.87 -45.42
N GLN A 196 29.99 64.51 -44.52
CA GLN A 196 30.61 65.82 -44.75
C GLN A 196 31.74 65.73 -45.78
N VAL A 197 32.62 64.72 -45.66
CA VAL A 197 33.71 64.49 -46.63
C VAL A 197 33.14 64.25 -48.03
N ARG A 198 32.14 63.38 -48.17
CA ARG A 198 31.47 63.12 -49.46
C ARG A 198 30.83 64.36 -50.08
N ARG A 199 30.35 65.31 -49.26
CA ARG A 199 29.83 66.60 -49.76
C ARG A 199 30.95 67.49 -50.28
N LEU A 200 32.03 67.62 -49.52
CA LEU A 200 33.20 68.40 -49.94
C LEU A 200 33.85 67.82 -51.19
N GLU A 201 33.96 66.49 -51.30
CA GLU A 201 34.46 65.82 -52.50
C GLU A 201 33.60 66.14 -53.73
N ARG A 202 32.27 66.10 -53.60
CA ARG A 202 31.35 66.53 -54.68
C ARG A 202 31.52 67.99 -55.05
N ASP A 203 31.63 68.88 -54.07
CA ASP A 203 31.84 70.32 -54.31
C ASP A 203 33.18 70.57 -55.03
N VAL A 204 34.22 69.80 -54.70
CA VAL A 204 35.54 69.85 -55.37
C VAL A 204 35.44 69.30 -56.78
N GLU A 205 34.76 68.18 -57.00
CA GLU A 205 34.51 67.61 -58.34
C GLU A 205 33.69 68.55 -59.23
N GLU A 206 32.65 69.19 -58.70
CA GLU A 206 31.85 70.17 -59.45
C GLU A 206 32.65 71.42 -59.78
N LYS A 207 33.45 71.96 -58.85
CA LYS A 207 34.38 73.06 -59.14
C LYS A 207 35.43 72.67 -60.17
N ALA A 208 35.91 71.43 -60.15
CA ALA A 208 36.84 70.91 -61.16
C ALA A 208 36.17 70.76 -62.54
N LYS A 209 34.87 70.48 -62.61
CA LYS A 209 34.11 70.42 -63.87
C LYS A 209 33.70 71.79 -64.42
N VAL A 210 33.52 72.81 -63.57
CA VAL A 210 33.19 74.19 -63.97
C VAL A 210 34.45 75.03 -64.30
N GLY A 211 35.63 74.59 -63.85
CA GLY A 211 36.92 75.20 -64.15
C GLY A 211 37.61 74.71 -65.44
N VAL A 212 36.89 73.95 -66.29
CA VAL A 212 37.30 73.53 -67.65
C VAL A 212 36.33 74.16 -68.64
#